data_AF-A0A3P6H0C5-F1
#
_entry.id   AF-A0A3P6H0C5-F1
#
_cell.length_a   1.000
_cell.length_b   1.000
_cell.length_c   1.000
_cell.angle_alpha   90.00
_cell.angle_beta   90.00
_cell.angle_gamma   90.00
#
_symmetry.space_group_name_H-M   'P 1'
#
loop_
_entity.id
_entity.type
_entity.pdbx_description
1 polymer ?
#
loop_
_entity_poly.entity_id
_entity_poly.type
_entity_poly.pdbx_seq_one_letter_code
_entity_poly.pdbx_strand_id
1 'polypeptide(L)'
;MAPKSKEKPKTSQPPPAIEDLFTTLDRHINRSEYEQAVKVADQVLSIAPAPADEDAIRCKVVALVKDDKIDDALSVIHSFHKLPIDLGFQKAYCLYRQNKLDEAIACLRSRERDSETSLLEAQILYRLGKTDACVDVYQTLKDSEIETAEVNFVAGLVSAGKASQVKGALETWRIKPTSSFELAFNTACSLIENGNYADAEQLLLTARSSFLSSHHCQLFSHNIFAFVNHINLETLTDDGFADEDIENELGPISVQLAYVQQVLGQTQESTSSYVDIIKRNIVDESSLAVAVNNLIALKGSKDVSDGLRKLDRMKDQDSQIFKLSQALDAKLSQKHKEAIYANRVLLLLHANKIDQARELCAALTGLFPESVMPTLLQASVLVRENKAAKAEELLGQCADKFPEKS
;
A
#
# COMPACT_ATOMS: atom_id res chain seq x y z
N MET A 1 -47.72 -57.42 -18.09
CA MET A 1 -47.10 -56.47 -19.05
C MET A 1 -47.79 -55.13 -18.91
N ALA A 2 -47.18 -54.18 -18.18
CA ALA A 2 -47.64 -52.80 -18.12
C ALA A 2 -46.91 -51.97 -19.20
N PRO A 3 -47.57 -51.02 -19.90
CA PRO A 3 -46.95 -50.29 -20.99
C PRO A 3 -46.02 -49.19 -20.47
N LYS A 4 -44.84 -49.08 -21.10
CA LYS A 4 -43.85 -48.01 -20.88
C LYS A 4 -44.49 -46.64 -21.14
N SER A 5 -44.34 -45.73 -20.18
CA SER A 5 -44.65 -44.31 -20.33
C SER A 5 -43.75 -43.67 -21.39
N LYS A 6 -44.36 -43.01 -22.39
CA LYS A 6 -43.68 -42.20 -23.39
C LYS A 6 -43.16 -40.92 -22.73
N GLU A 7 -41.86 -40.64 -22.84
CA GLU A 7 -41.30 -39.32 -22.55
C GLU A 7 -41.93 -38.27 -23.48
N LYS A 8 -42.38 -37.15 -22.90
CA LYS A 8 -42.83 -35.98 -23.65
C LYS A 8 -41.62 -35.27 -24.27
N PRO A 9 -41.72 -34.77 -25.50
CA PRO A 9 -40.66 -33.97 -26.12
C PRO A 9 -40.48 -32.67 -25.35
N LYS A 10 -39.24 -32.35 -24.96
CA LYS A 10 -38.85 -31.03 -24.45
C LYS A 10 -39.09 -30.01 -25.57
N THR A 11 -40.13 -29.20 -25.43
CA THR A 11 -40.35 -28.03 -26.28
C THR A 11 -39.20 -27.05 -26.07
N SER A 12 -38.31 -26.96 -27.05
CA SER A 12 -37.26 -25.94 -27.13
C SER A 12 -37.91 -24.57 -27.30
N GLN A 13 -37.91 -23.75 -26.24
CA GLN A 13 -38.20 -22.32 -26.38
C GLN A 13 -37.17 -21.71 -27.34
N PRO A 14 -37.58 -20.76 -28.20
CA PRO A 14 -36.63 -20.04 -29.05
C PRO A 14 -35.59 -19.33 -28.15
N PRO A 15 -34.32 -19.22 -28.61
CA PRO A 15 -33.30 -18.52 -27.84
C PRO A 15 -33.77 -17.07 -27.54
N PRO A 16 -33.48 -16.54 -26.34
CA PRO A 16 -33.77 -15.15 -26.03
C PRO A 16 -33.08 -14.22 -27.04
N ALA A 17 -33.71 -13.08 -27.34
CA ALA A 17 -33.13 -12.10 -28.24
C ALA A 17 -31.84 -11.52 -27.62
N ILE A 18 -30.83 -11.27 -28.46
CA ILE A 18 -29.53 -10.75 -28.00
C ILE A 18 -29.70 -9.38 -27.31
N GLU A 19 -30.61 -8.54 -27.79
CA GLU A 19 -30.94 -7.24 -27.18
C GLU A 19 -31.50 -7.37 -25.75
N ASP A 20 -32.34 -8.38 -25.50
CA ASP A 20 -32.87 -8.67 -24.16
C ASP A 20 -31.76 -9.15 -23.21
N LEU A 21 -30.79 -9.90 -23.74
CA LEU A 21 -29.62 -10.33 -22.98
C LEU A 21 -28.71 -9.16 -22.62
N PHE A 22 -28.45 -8.22 -23.52
CA PHE A 22 -27.69 -7.01 -23.19
C PHE A 22 -28.41 -6.12 -22.18
N THR A 23 -29.72 -5.97 -22.30
CA THR A 23 -30.54 -5.26 -21.29
C THR A 23 -30.44 -5.93 -19.92
N THR A 24 -30.46 -7.26 -19.91
CA THR A 24 -30.30 -8.06 -18.68
C THR A 24 -28.89 -7.94 -18.10
N LEU A 25 -27.87 -7.95 -18.97
CA LEU A 25 -26.47 -7.80 -18.61
C LEU A 25 -26.21 -6.45 -17.96
N ASP A 26 -26.64 -5.36 -18.59
CA ASP A 26 -26.53 -4.01 -18.06
C ASP A 26 -27.21 -3.87 -16.69
N ARG A 27 -28.42 -4.43 -16.54
CA ARG A 27 -29.12 -4.46 -15.25
C ARG A 27 -28.31 -5.17 -14.16
N HIS A 28 -27.66 -6.30 -14.45
CA HIS A 28 -26.83 -7.01 -13.49
C HIS A 28 -25.56 -6.21 -13.13
N ILE A 29 -24.91 -5.59 -14.13
CA ILE A 29 -23.73 -4.73 -13.91
C ILE A 29 -24.09 -3.55 -13.00
N ASN A 30 -25.19 -2.84 -13.29
CA ASN A 30 -25.64 -1.69 -12.50
C ASN A 30 -26.06 -2.05 -11.07
N ARG A 31 -26.39 -3.32 -10.82
CA ARG A 31 -26.70 -3.84 -9.48
C ARG A 31 -25.51 -4.48 -8.78
N SER A 32 -24.32 -4.44 -9.38
CA SER A 32 -23.13 -5.16 -8.90
C SER A 32 -23.34 -6.68 -8.76
N GLU A 33 -24.28 -7.26 -9.52
CA GLU A 33 -24.55 -8.71 -9.55
C GLU A 33 -23.59 -9.39 -10.55
N TYR A 34 -22.27 -9.25 -10.33
CA TYR A 34 -21.24 -9.57 -11.31
C TYR A 34 -21.21 -11.04 -11.72
N GLU A 35 -21.44 -11.99 -10.82
CA GLU A 35 -21.56 -13.40 -11.16
C GLU A 35 -22.69 -13.68 -12.17
N GLN A 36 -23.80 -12.96 -12.05
CA GLN A 36 -24.92 -13.10 -12.99
C GLN A 36 -24.62 -12.40 -14.31
N ALA A 37 -23.95 -11.24 -14.27
CA ALA A 37 -23.45 -10.57 -15.47
C ALA A 37 -22.54 -11.50 -16.29
N VAL A 38 -21.62 -12.22 -15.65
CA VAL A 38 -20.76 -13.22 -16.32
C VAL A 38 -21.58 -14.32 -17.00
N LYS A 39 -22.59 -14.87 -16.33
CA LYS A 39 -23.47 -15.91 -16.92
C LYS A 39 -24.25 -15.40 -18.13
N VAL A 40 -24.75 -14.17 -18.08
CA VAL A 40 -25.49 -13.55 -19.19
C VAL A 40 -24.54 -13.24 -20.35
N ALA A 41 -23.33 -12.76 -20.09
CA ALA A 41 -22.32 -12.56 -21.12
C ALA A 41 -21.95 -13.89 -21.81
N ASP A 42 -21.82 -14.99 -21.06
CA ASP A 42 -21.61 -16.33 -21.62
C ASP A 42 -22.79 -16.79 -22.50
N GLN A 43 -24.02 -16.44 -22.15
CA GLN A 43 -25.18 -16.69 -23.00
C GLN A 43 -25.10 -15.92 -24.32
N VAL A 44 -24.73 -14.63 -24.29
CA VAL A 44 -24.53 -13.83 -25.51
C VAL A 44 -23.47 -14.47 -26.40
N LEU A 45 -22.31 -14.83 -25.83
CA LEU A 45 -21.22 -15.46 -26.57
C LEU A 45 -21.57 -16.85 -27.13
N SER A 46 -22.49 -17.56 -26.49
CA SER A 46 -22.98 -18.85 -26.99
C SER A 46 -23.94 -18.72 -28.19
N ILE A 47 -24.70 -17.62 -28.25
CA ILE A 47 -25.70 -17.36 -29.31
C ILE A 47 -25.03 -16.71 -30.53
N ALA A 48 -24.00 -15.89 -30.32
CA ALA A 48 -23.19 -15.27 -31.35
C ALA A 48 -21.72 -15.75 -31.28
N PRO A 49 -21.42 -17.02 -31.61
CA PRO A 49 -20.08 -17.58 -31.43
C PRO A 49 -19.06 -17.13 -32.49
N ALA A 50 -19.49 -16.60 -33.64
CA ALA A 50 -18.59 -16.15 -34.70
C ALA A 50 -19.18 -15.03 -35.59
N PRO A 51 -18.56 -13.83 -35.65
CA PRO A 51 -17.53 -13.36 -34.71
C PRO A 51 -18.10 -13.24 -33.30
N ALA A 52 -17.29 -13.58 -32.29
CA ALA A 52 -17.68 -13.40 -30.90
C ALA A 52 -17.94 -11.91 -30.64
N ASP A 53 -19.01 -11.62 -29.90
CA ASP A 53 -19.39 -10.25 -29.58
C ASP A 53 -18.36 -9.57 -28.66
N GLU A 54 -17.81 -8.45 -29.11
CA GLU A 54 -16.75 -7.74 -28.40
C GLU A 54 -17.23 -7.13 -27.07
N ASP A 55 -18.43 -6.58 -27.04
CA ASP A 55 -19.00 -5.94 -25.86
C ASP A 55 -19.29 -6.99 -24.79
N ALA A 56 -19.82 -8.16 -25.18
CA ALA A 56 -19.99 -9.28 -24.27
C ALA A 56 -18.67 -9.77 -23.66
N ILE A 57 -17.57 -9.81 -24.45
CA ILE A 57 -16.24 -10.16 -23.93
C ILE A 57 -15.75 -9.10 -22.93
N ARG A 58 -15.86 -7.81 -23.28
CA ARG A 58 -15.43 -6.70 -22.41
C ARG A 58 -16.22 -6.69 -21.09
N CYS A 59 -17.55 -6.79 -21.16
CA CYS A 59 -18.42 -6.89 -19.99
C CYS A 59 -18.07 -8.09 -19.13
N LYS A 60 -17.82 -9.26 -19.72
CA LYS A 60 -17.41 -10.47 -18.98
C LYS A 60 -16.11 -10.25 -18.22
N VAL A 61 -15.07 -9.72 -18.88
CA VAL A 61 -13.77 -9.45 -18.26
C VAL A 61 -13.90 -8.45 -17.12
N VAL A 62 -14.61 -7.33 -17.34
CA VAL A 62 -14.82 -6.30 -16.30
C VAL A 62 -15.61 -6.86 -15.12
N ALA A 63 -16.67 -7.64 -15.37
CA ALA A 63 -17.44 -8.28 -14.32
C ALA A 63 -16.58 -9.24 -13.48
N LEU A 64 -15.74 -10.07 -14.12
CA LEU A 64 -14.80 -10.96 -13.40
C LEU A 64 -13.80 -10.17 -12.56
N VAL A 65 -13.28 -9.04 -13.07
CA VAL A 65 -12.37 -8.17 -12.31
C VAL A 65 -13.08 -7.56 -11.09
N LYS A 66 -14.32 -7.09 -11.25
CA LYS A 66 -15.13 -6.50 -10.17
C LYS A 66 -15.57 -7.52 -9.13
N ASP A 67 -15.73 -8.78 -9.52
CA ASP A 67 -16.02 -9.93 -8.66
C ASP A 67 -14.77 -10.55 -8.02
N ASP A 68 -13.62 -9.88 -8.15
CA ASP A 68 -12.30 -10.31 -7.67
C ASP A 68 -11.76 -11.64 -8.24
N LYS A 69 -12.36 -12.15 -9.32
CA LYS A 69 -11.93 -13.36 -10.05
C LYS A 69 -10.85 -13.03 -11.08
N ILE A 70 -9.69 -12.58 -10.59
CA ILE A 70 -8.59 -12.06 -11.42
C ILE A 70 -8.00 -13.13 -12.36
N ASP A 71 -7.85 -14.37 -11.90
CA ASP A 71 -7.31 -15.47 -12.71
C ASP A 71 -8.26 -15.85 -13.86
N ASP A 72 -9.56 -15.87 -13.59
CA ASP A 72 -10.60 -16.15 -14.59
C ASP A 72 -10.65 -15.03 -15.64
N ALA A 73 -10.55 -13.76 -15.21
CA ALA A 73 -10.48 -12.62 -16.12
C ALA A 73 -9.29 -12.75 -17.09
N LEU A 74 -8.11 -13.12 -16.58
CA LEU A 74 -6.94 -13.37 -17.42
C LEU A 74 -7.15 -14.56 -18.36
N SER A 75 -7.77 -15.64 -17.90
CA SER A 75 -8.08 -16.80 -18.74
C SER A 75 -8.98 -16.42 -19.93
N VAL A 76 -9.99 -15.59 -19.69
CA VAL A 76 -10.86 -15.04 -20.75
C VAL A 76 -10.05 -14.18 -21.72
N ILE A 77 -9.23 -13.24 -21.24
CA ILE A 77 -8.38 -12.39 -22.09
C ILE A 77 -7.46 -13.25 -22.98
N HIS A 78 -6.83 -14.29 -22.43
CA HIS A 78 -5.97 -15.19 -23.20
C HIS A 78 -6.75 -16.00 -24.22
N SER A 79 -7.99 -16.41 -23.92
CA SER A 79 -8.83 -17.18 -24.84
C SER A 79 -9.21 -16.38 -26.10
N PHE A 80 -9.31 -15.05 -25.98
CA PHE A 80 -9.68 -14.16 -27.07
C PHE A 80 -8.51 -13.38 -27.70
N HIS A 81 -7.25 -13.70 -27.39
CA HIS A 81 -6.06 -12.96 -27.86
C HIS A 81 -5.90 -12.85 -29.39
N LYS A 82 -6.57 -13.73 -30.16
CA LYS A 82 -6.51 -13.73 -31.63
C LYS A 82 -7.51 -12.75 -32.26
N LEU A 83 -8.49 -12.29 -31.49
CA LEU A 83 -9.44 -11.29 -31.95
C LEU A 83 -8.78 -9.90 -31.86
N PRO A 84 -9.08 -8.98 -32.78
CA PRO A 84 -8.57 -7.62 -32.76
C PRO A 84 -9.26 -6.75 -31.69
N ILE A 85 -9.47 -7.30 -30.48
CA ILE A 85 -10.11 -6.63 -29.35
C ILE A 85 -9.03 -6.10 -28.44
N ASP A 86 -9.10 -4.80 -28.13
CA ASP A 86 -8.15 -4.20 -27.23
C ASP A 86 -8.53 -4.40 -25.75
N LEU A 87 -7.96 -5.44 -25.12
CA LEU A 87 -8.11 -5.77 -23.70
C LEU A 87 -6.85 -5.51 -22.87
N GLY A 88 -5.86 -4.77 -23.42
CA GLY A 88 -4.56 -4.65 -22.76
C GLY A 88 -4.60 -3.85 -21.45
N PHE A 89 -5.55 -2.91 -21.27
CA PHE A 89 -5.74 -2.22 -19.99
C PHE A 89 -6.22 -3.21 -18.93
N GLN A 90 -7.25 -3.99 -19.23
CA GLN A 90 -7.79 -5.02 -18.33
C GLN A 90 -6.71 -6.07 -18.01
N LYS A 91 -5.91 -6.48 -19.01
CA LYS A 91 -4.77 -7.38 -18.82
C LYS A 91 -3.74 -6.77 -17.86
N ALA A 92 -3.36 -5.51 -18.07
CA ALA A 92 -2.42 -4.80 -17.20
C ALA A 92 -2.95 -4.71 -15.76
N TYR A 93 -4.24 -4.39 -15.60
CA TYR A 93 -4.88 -4.33 -14.29
C TYR A 93 -4.85 -5.70 -13.59
N CYS A 94 -5.21 -6.79 -14.28
CA CYS A 94 -5.12 -8.13 -13.70
C CYS A 94 -3.69 -8.51 -13.30
N LEU A 95 -2.69 -8.20 -14.14
CA LEU A 95 -1.28 -8.43 -13.82
C LEU A 95 -0.82 -7.61 -12.60
N TYR A 96 -1.27 -6.35 -12.49
CA TYR A 96 -1.05 -5.50 -11.33
C TYR A 96 -1.64 -6.11 -10.04
N ARG A 97 -2.88 -6.62 -10.11
CA ARG A 97 -3.53 -7.34 -9.01
C ARG A 97 -2.77 -8.61 -8.61
N GLN A 98 -2.18 -9.33 -9.56
CA GLN A 98 -1.29 -10.49 -9.32
C GLN A 98 0.13 -10.12 -8.86
N ASN A 99 0.44 -8.83 -8.62
CA ASN A 99 1.78 -8.34 -8.28
C ASN A 99 2.85 -8.62 -9.37
N LYS A 100 2.44 -8.86 -10.63
CA LYS A 100 3.33 -9.01 -11.80
C LYS A 100 3.59 -7.65 -12.44
N LEU A 101 4.24 -6.77 -11.69
CA LEU A 101 4.34 -5.34 -12.00
C LEU A 101 5.10 -5.03 -13.30
N ASP A 102 6.18 -5.75 -13.60
CA ASP A 102 6.96 -5.56 -14.82
C ASP A 102 6.19 -5.96 -16.09
N GLU A 103 5.37 -7.02 -16.01
CA GLU A 103 4.48 -7.42 -17.10
C GLU A 103 3.32 -6.44 -17.26
N ALA A 104 2.77 -5.95 -16.14
CA ALA A 104 1.69 -4.96 -16.13
C ALA A 104 2.10 -3.66 -16.82
N ILE A 105 3.26 -3.10 -16.46
CA ILE A 105 3.75 -1.85 -17.07
C ILE A 105 4.08 -2.05 -18.55
N ALA A 106 4.59 -3.21 -18.96
CA ALA A 106 4.86 -3.52 -20.36
C ALA A 106 3.57 -3.53 -21.20
N CYS A 107 2.45 -3.99 -20.64
CA CYS A 107 1.15 -3.97 -21.31
C CYS A 107 0.62 -2.54 -21.55
N LEU A 108 1.03 -1.56 -20.75
CA LEU A 108 0.56 -0.17 -20.88
C LEU A 108 1.36 0.66 -21.89
N ARG A 109 2.65 0.34 -22.12
CA ARG A 109 3.56 1.16 -22.95
C ARG A 109 3.13 1.40 -24.39
N SER A 110 2.35 0.50 -24.98
CA SER A 110 1.90 0.58 -26.37
C SER A 110 0.50 1.15 -26.53
N ARG A 111 -0.08 1.72 -25.47
CA ARG A 111 -1.48 2.16 -25.43
C ARG A 111 -1.59 3.68 -25.47
N GLU A 112 -2.80 4.16 -25.79
CA GLU A 112 -3.15 5.56 -25.62
C GLU A 112 -3.07 5.95 -24.14
N ARG A 113 -2.53 7.13 -23.87
CA ARG A 113 -2.41 7.67 -22.51
C ARG A 113 -3.64 8.53 -22.21
N ASP A 114 -4.68 7.88 -21.70
CA ASP A 114 -5.78 8.55 -21.01
C ASP A 114 -5.54 8.62 -19.49
N SER A 115 -6.46 9.25 -18.77
CA SER A 115 -6.37 9.44 -17.32
C SER A 115 -6.37 8.10 -16.56
N GLU A 116 -7.15 7.10 -17.00
CA GLU A 116 -7.24 5.79 -16.34
C GLU A 116 -5.96 4.97 -16.52
N THR A 117 -5.42 4.97 -17.74
CA THR A 117 -4.15 4.32 -18.08
C THR A 117 -2.99 4.96 -17.33
N SER A 118 -2.98 6.31 -17.25
CA SER A 118 -1.96 7.05 -16.51
C SER A 118 -2.05 6.81 -15.00
N LEU A 119 -3.27 6.68 -14.45
CA LEU A 119 -3.46 6.34 -13.04
C LEU A 119 -2.88 4.95 -12.72
N LEU A 120 -3.19 3.94 -13.54
CA LEU A 120 -2.67 2.59 -13.35
C LEU A 120 -1.14 2.54 -13.54
N GLU A 121 -0.61 3.28 -14.53
CA GLU A 121 0.84 3.44 -14.74
C GLU A 121 1.51 4.00 -13.46
N ALA A 122 0.97 5.07 -12.89
CA ALA A 122 1.49 5.67 -11.66
C ALA A 122 1.45 4.69 -10.47
N GLN A 123 0.34 3.96 -10.28
CA GLN A 123 0.20 2.95 -9.23
C GLN A 123 1.22 1.81 -9.36
N ILE A 124 1.46 1.33 -10.59
CA ILE A 124 2.48 0.30 -10.86
C ILE A 124 3.87 0.85 -10.55
N LEU A 125 4.19 2.06 -11.02
CA LEU A 125 5.49 2.71 -10.78
C LEU A 125 5.74 2.95 -9.29
N TYR A 126 4.70 3.33 -8.54
CA TYR A 126 4.76 3.48 -7.08
C TYR A 126 5.18 2.17 -6.41
N ARG A 127 4.50 1.04 -6.73
CA ARG A 127 4.84 -0.28 -6.16
C ARG A 127 6.19 -0.83 -6.61
N LEU A 128 6.66 -0.45 -7.81
CA LEU A 128 8.01 -0.77 -8.28
C LEU A 128 9.10 0.07 -7.60
N GLY A 129 8.74 1.05 -6.77
CA GLY A 129 9.69 1.98 -6.15
C GLY A 129 10.29 2.98 -7.15
N LYS A 130 9.73 3.12 -8.35
CA LYS A 130 10.15 4.10 -9.37
C LYS A 130 9.48 5.45 -9.08
N THR A 131 9.81 6.02 -7.93
CA THR A 131 9.11 7.15 -7.32
C THR A 131 9.17 8.42 -8.17
N ASP A 132 10.29 8.70 -8.83
CA ASP A 132 10.40 9.87 -9.72
C ASP A 132 9.46 9.78 -10.92
N ALA A 133 9.49 8.66 -11.64
CA ALA A 133 8.59 8.43 -12.77
C ALA A 133 7.12 8.42 -12.35
N CYS A 134 6.83 7.89 -11.15
CA CYS A 134 5.48 7.93 -10.58
C CYS A 134 4.98 9.37 -10.36
N VAL A 135 5.81 10.23 -9.77
CA VAL A 135 5.50 11.65 -9.58
C VAL A 135 5.27 12.35 -10.91
N ASP A 136 6.12 12.09 -11.91
CA ASP A 136 5.98 12.68 -13.25
C ASP A 136 4.64 12.31 -13.91
N VAL A 137 4.17 11.06 -13.74
CA VAL A 137 2.87 10.63 -14.26
C VAL A 137 1.72 11.30 -13.51
N TYR A 138 1.77 11.37 -12.17
CA TYR A 138 0.73 12.09 -11.41
C TYR A 138 0.63 13.57 -11.77
N GLN A 139 1.73 14.23 -12.17
CA GLN A 139 1.67 15.61 -12.66
C GLN A 139 0.77 15.78 -13.89
N THR A 140 0.71 14.76 -14.76
CA THR A 140 -0.17 14.77 -15.93
C THR A 140 -1.65 14.62 -15.58
N LEU A 141 -1.95 14.15 -14.36
CA LEU A 141 -3.32 13.92 -13.86
C LEU A 141 -3.91 15.12 -13.12
N LYS A 142 -3.22 16.28 -13.10
CA LYS A 142 -3.64 17.47 -12.36
C LYS A 142 -5.07 17.92 -12.69
N ASP A 143 -5.41 17.97 -13.97
CA ASP A 143 -6.70 18.46 -14.44
C ASP A 143 -7.69 17.30 -14.70
N SER A 144 -7.40 16.10 -14.18
CA SER A 144 -8.29 14.94 -14.28
C SER A 144 -9.38 14.98 -13.20
N GLU A 145 -10.50 14.29 -13.43
CA GLU A 145 -11.60 14.15 -12.46
C GLU A 145 -11.31 13.05 -11.40
N ILE A 146 -10.07 12.57 -11.30
CA ILE A 146 -9.69 11.49 -10.38
C ILE A 146 -9.50 12.07 -8.98
N GLU A 147 -10.46 11.82 -8.08
CA GLU A 147 -10.47 12.34 -6.70
C GLU A 147 -9.19 12.02 -5.91
N THR A 148 -8.61 10.83 -6.14
CA THR A 148 -7.42 10.37 -5.42
C THR A 148 -6.09 10.91 -5.97
N ALA A 149 -6.10 11.61 -7.11
CA ALA A 149 -4.87 12.04 -7.78
C ALA A 149 -4.03 12.99 -6.91
N GLU A 150 -4.69 13.93 -6.22
CA GLU A 150 -4.05 14.90 -5.33
C GLU A 150 -3.33 14.23 -4.15
N VAL A 151 -4.04 13.33 -3.45
CA VAL A 151 -3.53 12.57 -2.30
C VAL A 151 -2.31 11.75 -2.73
N ASN A 152 -2.44 11.02 -3.84
CA ASN A 152 -1.41 10.12 -4.34
C ASN A 152 -0.19 10.87 -4.90
N PHE A 153 -0.39 12.04 -5.50
CA PHE A 153 0.70 12.91 -5.94
C PHE A 153 1.57 13.36 -4.77
N VAL A 154 0.96 13.80 -3.66
CA VAL A 154 1.69 14.20 -2.44
C VAL A 154 2.40 13.00 -1.81
N ALA A 155 1.73 11.84 -1.73
CA ALA A 155 2.36 10.60 -1.25
C ALA A 155 3.57 10.20 -2.11
N GLY A 156 3.46 10.35 -3.43
CA GLY A 156 4.54 10.11 -4.38
C GLY A 156 5.73 11.03 -4.15
N LEU A 157 5.51 12.34 -3.93
CA LEU A 157 6.56 13.30 -3.63
C LEU A 157 7.32 12.96 -2.34
N VAL A 158 6.61 12.63 -1.27
CA VAL A 158 7.23 12.20 0.00
C VAL A 158 8.02 10.92 -0.21
N SER A 159 7.44 9.92 -0.88
CA SER A 159 8.09 8.64 -1.16
C SER A 159 9.34 8.80 -2.03
N ALA A 160 9.36 9.79 -2.93
CA ALA A 160 10.51 10.15 -3.77
C ALA A 160 11.61 10.94 -3.02
N GLY A 161 11.45 11.21 -1.72
CA GLY A 161 12.37 12.07 -0.98
C GLY A 161 12.33 13.54 -1.40
N LYS A 162 11.25 13.97 -2.07
CA LYS A 162 11.02 15.34 -2.54
C LYS A 162 10.10 16.11 -1.58
N ALA A 163 10.19 15.82 -0.28
CA ALA A 163 9.38 16.45 0.76
C ALA A 163 9.45 17.99 0.75
N SER A 164 10.58 18.57 0.36
CA SER A 164 10.74 20.03 0.21
C SER A 164 9.88 20.64 -0.92
N GLN A 165 9.45 19.84 -1.90
CA GLN A 165 8.63 20.29 -3.03
C GLN A 165 7.13 20.26 -2.72
N VAL A 166 6.70 19.53 -1.67
CA VAL A 166 5.28 19.32 -1.35
C VAL A 166 4.53 20.64 -1.16
N LYS A 167 5.12 21.61 -0.44
CA LYS A 167 4.48 22.92 -0.23
C LYS A 167 4.19 23.64 -1.56
N GLY A 168 5.17 23.71 -2.46
CA GLY A 168 5.02 24.35 -3.77
C GLY A 168 4.04 23.59 -4.68
N ALA A 169 4.00 22.26 -4.56
CA ALA A 169 3.05 21.42 -5.28
C ALA A 169 1.59 21.71 -4.85
N LEU A 170 1.33 21.76 -3.54
CA LEU A 170 0.02 22.10 -2.98
C LEU A 170 -0.44 23.50 -3.44
N GLU A 171 0.44 24.49 -3.42
CA GLU A 171 0.16 25.85 -3.91
C GLU A 171 -0.16 25.86 -5.40
N THR A 172 0.61 25.12 -6.21
CA THR A 172 0.44 25.03 -7.67
C THR A 172 -0.88 24.38 -8.07
N TRP A 173 -1.32 23.38 -7.31
CA TRP A 173 -2.59 22.68 -7.52
C TRP A 173 -3.75 23.31 -6.74
N ARG A 174 -3.47 24.32 -5.91
CA ARG A 174 -4.46 24.99 -5.03
C ARG A 174 -5.14 24.03 -4.05
N ILE A 175 -4.42 23.01 -3.62
CA ILE A 175 -4.86 22.00 -2.67
C ILE A 175 -4.67 22.53 -1.26
N LYS A 176 -5.68 22.38 -0.39
CA LYS A 176 -5.50 22.62 1.04
C LYS A 176 -4.95 21.36 1.70
N PRO A 177 -3.89 21.45 2.52
CA PRO A 177 -3.37 20.29 3.26
C PRO A 177 -4.43 19.58 4.11
N THR A 178 -5.46 20.29 4.54
CA THR A 178 -6.53 19.79 5.41
C THR A 178 -7.82 19.43 4.66
N SER A 179 -7.79 19.37 3.33
CA SER A 179 -8.96 18.96 2.52
C SER A 179 -9.42 17.54 2.82
N SER A 180 -8.50 16.65 3.17
CA SER A 180 -8.78 15.29 3.62
C SER A 180 -7.80 14.90 4.73
N PHE A 181 -8.09 13.83 5.47
CA PHE A 181 -7.17 13.37 6.51
C PHE A 181 -5.90 12.76 5.91
N GLU A 182 -6.00 12.11 4.74
CA GLU A 182 -4.89 11.54 3.99
C GLU A 182 -3.95 12.64 3.48
N LEU A 183 -4.49 13.75 2.96
CA LEU A 183 -3.69 14.91 2.57
C LEU A 183 -2.98 15.53 3.78
N ALA A 184 -3.66 15.62 4.92
CA ALA A 184 -3.08 16.14 6.14
C ALA A 184 -1.94 15.23 6.63
N PHE A 185 -2.17 13.92 6.63
CA PHE A 185 -1.17 12.92 6.99
C PHE A 185 0.05 12.95 6.05
N ASN A 186 -0.16 12.92 4.73
CA ASN A 186 0.94 12.95 3.75
C ASN A 186 1.73 14.26 3.83
N THR A 187 1.04 15.39 4.01
CA THR A 187 1.71 16.68 4.20
C THR A 187 2.49 16.71 5.51
N ALA A 188 1.96 16.12 6.58
CA ALA A 188 2.68 16.02 7.85
C ALA A 188 3.94 15.15 7.71
N CYS A 189 3.87 14.06 6.96
CA CYS A 189 5.05 13.26 6.62
C CYS A 189 6.12 14.09 5.89
N SER A 190 5.72 14.98 4.97
CA SER A 190 6.66 15.90 4.32
C SER A 190 7.30 16.89 5.32
N LEU A 191 6.55 17.36 6.32
CA LEU A 191 7.08 18.24 7.37
C LEU A 191 8.06 17.50 8.28
N ILE A 192 7.77 16.24 8.62
CA ILE A 192 8.69 15.36 9.37
C ILE A 192 10.01 15.22 8.62
N GLU A 193 9.98 14.92 7.32
CA GLU A 193 11.19 14.78 6.51
C GLU A 193 12.00 16.08 6.40
N ASN A 194 11.32 17.23 6.43
CA ASN A 194 11.96 18.55 6.42
C ASN A 194 12.39 19.01 7.84
N GLY A 195 12.16 18.21 8.89
CA GLY A 195 12.51 18.55 10.27
C GLY A 195 11.58 19.55 10.97
N ASN A 196 10.43 19.87 10.36
CA ASN A 196 9.42 20.79 10.91
C ASN A 196 8.43 20.03 11.82
N TYR A 197 8.94 19.53 12.94
CA TYR A 197 8.20 18.62 13.82
C TYR A 197 6.98 19.25 14.50
N ALA A 198 7.05 20.53 14.89
CA ALA A 198 5.92 21.21 15.55
C ALA A 198 4.70 21.34 14.62
N ASP A 199 4.93 21.77 13.37
CA ASP A 199 3.86 21.88 12.38
C ASP A 199 3.34 20.49 11.98
N ALA A 200 4.22 19.49 11.89
CA ALA A 200 3.84 18.10 11.64
C ALA A 200 2.89 17.57 12.73
N GLU A 201 3.18 17.85 14.01
CA GLU A 201 2.34 17.45 15.14
C GLU A 201 0.92 18.00 15.00
N GLN A 202 0.78 19.29 14.73
CA GLN A 202 -0.52 19.94 14.56
C GLN A 202 -1.32 19.33 13.40
N LEU A 203 -0.63 19.02 12.29
CA LEU A 203 -1.28 18.48 11.11
C LEU A 203 -1.68 17.00 11.29
N LEU A 204 -0.88 16.20 12.02
CA LEU A 204 -1.25 14.84 12.41
C LEU A 204 -2.45 14.82 13.36
N LEU A 205 -2.49 15.74 14.32
CA LEU A 205 -3.65 15.90 15.22
C LEU A 205 -4.90 16.30 14.44
N THR A 206 -4.76 17.16 13.42
CA THR A 206 -5.83 17.51 12.50
C THR A 206 -6.29 16.30 11.69
N ALA A 207 -5.37 15.54 11.09
CA ALA A 207 -5.68 14.32 10.34
C ALA A 207 -6.48 13.32 11.20
N ARG A 208 -6.00 13.04 12.42
CA ARG A 208 -6.69 12.17 13.38
C ARG A 208 -8.09 12.69 13.72
N SER A 209 -8.23 14.00 13.96
CA SER A 209 -9.51 14.59 14.35
C SER A 209 -10.51 14.58 13.19
N SER A 210 -10.06 14.85 11.97
CA SER A 210 -10.87 14.79 10.74
C SER A 210 -11.31 13.37 10.42
N PHE A 211 -10.46 12.37 10.61
CA PHE A 211 -10.84 10.97 10.44
C PHE A 211 -11.95 10.56 11.41
N LEU A 212 -11.76 10.84 12.70
CA LEU A 212 -12.73 10.52 13.76
C LEU A 212 -14.05 11.27 13.57
N SER A 213 -14.02 12.54 13.15
CA SER A 213 -15.25 13.30 12.91
C SER A 213 -16.05 12.76 11.72
N SER A 214 -15.38 12.39 10.62
CA SER A 214 -16.03 11.76 9.47
C SER A 214 -16.69 10.44 9.85
N HIS A 215 -16.02 9.60 10.64
CA HIS A 215 -16.56 8.31 11.10
C HIS A 215 -17.70 8.49 12.10
N HIS A 216 -17.56 9.38 13.08
CA HIS A 216 -18.66 9.71 13.99
C HIS A 216 -19.88 10.28 13.26
N CYS A 217 -19.69 11.07 12.20
CA CYS A 217 -20.79 11.59 11.38
C CYS A 217 -21.50 10.48 10.59
N GLN A 218 -20.75 9.51 10.06
CA GLN A 218 -21.33 8.33 9.41
C GLN A 218 -22.13 7.47 10.40
N LEU A 219 -21.56 7.16 11.57
CA LEU A 219 -22.25 6.44 12.64
C LEU A 219 -23.49 7.17 13.12
N PHE A 220 -23.42 8.49 13.29
CA PHE A 220 -24.58 9.32 13.66
C PHE A 220 -25.66 9.32 12.57
N SER A 221 -25.27 9.40 11.29
CA SER A 221 -26.20 9.36 10.16
C SER A 221 -26.89 8.00 10.04
N HIS A 222 -26.15 6.90 10.22
CA HIS A 222 -26.70 5.55 10.30
C HIS A 222 -27.64 5.39 11.51
N ASN A 223 -27.26 5.91 12.68
CA ASN A 223 -28.11 5.86 13.88
C ASN A 223 -29.40 6.69 13.71
N ILE A 224 -29.34 7.87 13.09
CA ILE A 224 -30.53 8.65 12.74
C ILE A 224 -31.39 7.88 11.73
N PHE A 225 -30.80 7.28 10.70
CA PHE A 225 -31.53 6.50 9.71
C PHE A 225 -32.23 5.29 10.35
N ALA A 226 -31.55 4.57 11.24
CA ALA A 226 -32.12 3.46 12.00
C ALA A 226 -33.28 3.91 12.90
N PHE A 227 -33.10 5.05 13.59
CA PHE A 227 -34.11 5.66 14.45
C PHE A 227 -35.35 6.11 13.66
N VAL A 228 -35.17 6.75 12.50
CA VAL A 228 -36.25 7.22 11.62
C VAL A 228 -37.02 6.05 10.99
N ASN A 229 -36.35 4.94 10.67
CA ASN A 229 -36.96 3.78 10.02
C ASN A 229 -37.42 2.68 10.99
N HIS A 230 -37.34 2.91 12.32
CA HIS A 230 -37.68 1.92 13.35
C HIS A 230 -36.98 0.56 13.16
N ILE A 231 -35.74 0.57 12.67
CA ILE A 231 -34.93 -0.64 12.53
C ILE A 231 -34.25 -0.91 13.87
N ASN A 232 -34.31 -2.16 14.35
CA ASN A 232 -33.70 -2.52 15.62
C ASN A 232 -32.17 -2.38 15.52
N LEU A 233 -31.55 -1.65 16.46
CA LEU A 233 -30.15 -1.25 16.37
C LEU A 233 -29.20 -2.46 16.35
N GLU A 234 -29.58 -3.56 17.01
CA GLU A 234 -28.83 -4.83 17.06
C GLU A 234 -28.67 -5.52 15.68
N THR A 235 -29.50 -5.17 14.69
CA THR A 235 -29.38 -5.68 13.31
C THR A 235 -28.55 -4.80 12.38
N LEU A 236 -28.13 -3.60 12.82
CA LEU A 236 -27.31 -2.65 12.05
C LEU A 236 -25.90 -2.47 12.62
N THR A 237 -25.61 -3.04 13.78
CA THR A 237 -24.27 -3.01 14.41
C THR A 237 -23.22 -3.87 13.69
N ASP A 238 -23.59 -4.57 12.60
CA ASP A 238 -22.65 -5.32 11.75
C ASP A 238 -22.07 -4.45 10.61
N ASP A 239 -22.62 -3.26 10.36
CA ASP A 239 -22.18 -2.31 9.31
C ASP A 239 -21.48 -1.05 9.87
N GLY A 240 -21.32 -0.95 11.19
CA GLY A 240 -20.51 0.09 11.84
C GLY A 240 -19.07 -0.39 11.98
N PHE A 241 -18.09 0.41 11.56
CA PHE A 241 -16.66 0.12 11.81
C PHE A 241 -16.47 -0.30 13.27
N ALA A 242 -15.88 -1.47 13.51
CA ALA A 242 -15.52 -1.85 14.86
C ALA A 242 -14.50 -0.82 15.40
N ASP A 243 -14.48 -0.58 16.70
CA ASP A 243 -13.46 0.29 17.33
C ASP A 243 -12.03 -0.16 16.92
N GLU A 244 -11.84 -1.46 16.67
CA GLU A 244 -10.61 -2.05 16.15
C GLU A 244 -10.26 -1.58 14.73
N ASP A 245 -11.24 -1.43 13.83
CA ASP A 245 -11.02 -0.96 12.46
C ASP A 245 -10.63 0.52 12.45
N ILE A 246 -11.29 1.33 13.27
CA ILE A 246 -10.95 2.75 13.46
C ILE A 246 -9.50 2.88 13.97
N GLU A 247 -9.13 2.07 14.95
CA GLU A 247 -7.78 2.08 15.51
C GLU A 247 -6.72 1.58 14.52
N ASN A 248 -7.05 0.60 13.67
CA ASN A 248 -6.17 0.12 12.61
C ASN A 248 -5.91 1.21 11.56
N GLU A 249 -6.96 1.90 11.08
CA GLU A 249 -6.84 3.02 10.12
C GLU A 249 -6.09 4.22 10.70
N LEU A 250 -6.25 4.51 12.00
CA LEU A 250 -5.47 5.54 12.70
C LEU A 250 -4.04 5.11 13.06
N GLY A 251 -3.68 3.85 12.83
CA GLY A 251 -2.38 3.27 13.17
C GLY A 251 -1.20 4.10 12.64
N PRO A 252 -1.10 4.34 11.32
CA PRO A 252 -0.02 5.14 10.73
C PRO A 252 0.09 6.55 11.34
N ILE A 253 -1.04 7.22 11.55
CA ILE A 253 -1.09 8.57 12.14
C ILE A 253 -0.56 8.54 13.57
N SER A 254 -1.00 7.56 14.37
CA SER A 254 -0.63 7.42 15.78
C SER A 254 0.87 7.14 15.95
N VAL A 255 1.44 6.31 15.07
CA VAL A 255 2.88 6.01 15.07
C VAL A 255 3.71 7.24 14.69
N GLN A 256 3.31 7.99 13.67
CA GLN A 256 4.00 9.23 13.29
C GLN A 256 3.88 10.31 14.36
N LEU A 257 2.73 10.42 15.02
CA LEU A 257 2.54 11.36 16.13
C LEU A 257 3.47 11.02 17.31
N ALA A 258 3.54 9.75 17.70
CA ALA A 258 4.45 9.30 18.76
C ALA A 258 5.93 9.54 18.38
N TYR A 259 6.28 9.42 17.09
CA TYR A 259 7.62 9.75 16.60
C TYR A 259 7.93 11.23 16.73
N VAL A 260 7.02 12.10 16.29
CA VAL A 260 7.15 13.55 16.41
C VAL A 260 7.30 13.96 17.87
N GLN A 261 6.46 13.44 18.77
CA GLN A 261 6.54 13.67 20.21
C GLN A 261 7.89 13.23 20.79
N GLN A 262 8.38 12.06 20.39
CA GLN A 262 9.71 11.58 20.77
C GLN A 262 10.81 12.57 20.38
N VAL A 263 10.79 13.07 19.13
CA VAL A 263 11.81 14.01 18.62
C VAL A 263 11.70 15.37 19.31
N LEU A 264 10.49 15.80 19.66
CA LEU A 264 10.24 17.02 20.45
C LEU A 264 10.61 16.89 21.94
N GLY A 265 11.13 15.73 22.36
CA GLY A 265 11.57 15.49 23.74
C GLY A 265 10.48 15.03 24.70
N GLN A 266 9.26 14.77 24.22
CA GLN A 266 8.15 14.22 24.99
C GLN A 266 8.29 12.69 25.13
N THR A 267 9.41 12.25 25.73
CA THR A 267 9.83 10.84 25.71
C THR A 267 8.90 9.91 26.49
N GLN A 268 8.23 10.41 27.54
CA GLN A 268 7.34 9.60 28.36
C GLN A 268 6.02 9.30 27.64
N GLU A 269 5.41 10.30 27.02
CA GLU A 269 4.16 10.16 26.26
C GLU A 269 4.36 9.29 25.02
N SER A 270 5.45 9.53 24.27
CA SER A 270 5.82 8.69 23.12
C SER A 270 6.09 7.24 23.54
N THR A 271 6.79 6.99 24.66
CA THR A 271 7.00 5.62 25.19
C THR A 271 5.67 4.94 25.47
N SER A 272 4.74 5.62 26.15
CA SER A 272 3.41 5.05 26.45
C SER A 272 2.67 4.71 25.17
N SER A 273 2.65 5.64 24.22
CA SER A 273 1.97 5.48 22.93
C SER A 273 2.49 4.27 22.16
N TYR A 274 3.82 4.12 22.01
CA TYR A 274 4.38 2.94 21.34
C TYR A 274 4.05 1.65 22.08
N VAL A 275 4.15 1.63 23.41
CA VAL A 275 3.85 0.44 24.21
C VAL A 275 2.39 0.03 24.04
N ASP A 276 1.48 0.99 24.01
CA ASP A 276 0.04 0.73 23.85
C ASP A 276 -0.27 0.20 22.44
N ILE A 277 0.28 0.82 21.39
CA ILE A 277 0.15 0.34 20.00
C ILE A 277 0.66 -1.11 19.87
N ILE A 278 1.84 -1.40 20.41
CA ILE A 278 2.46 -2.72 20.33
C ILE A 278 1.67 -3.77 21.12
N LYS A 279 1.10 -3.40 22.27
CA LYS A 279 0.31 -4.31 23.11
C LYS A 279 -1.03 -4.66 22.49
N ARG A 280 -1.71 -3.68 21.89
CA ARG A 280 -3.01 -3.89 21.23
C ARG A 280 -2.85 -4.76 20.00
N ASN A 281 -1.80 -4.54 19.21
CA ASN A 281 -1.45 -5.39 18.06
C ASN A 281 -2.59 -5.52 17.03
N ILE A 282 -3.31 -4.43 16.83
CA ILE A 282 -4.44 -4.31 15.88
C ILE A 282 -4.07 -3.51 14.63
N VAL A 283 -3.00 -2.71 14.69
CA VAL A 283 -2.53 -1.91 13.56
C VAL A 283 -1.84 -2.78 12.53
N ASP A 284 -1.77 -2.29 11.30
CA ASP A 284 -1.09 -2.98 10.20
C ASP A 284 0.39 -3.30 10.53
N GLU A 285 0.91 -4.37 9.93
CA GLU A 285 2.25 -4.91 10.20
C GLU A 285 3.36 -3.86 10.01
N SER A 286 3.20 -2.94 9.06
CA SER A 286 4.22 -1.92 8.77
C SER A 286 4.23 -0.82 9.83
N SER A 287 3.06 -0.34 10.26
CA SER A 287 2.95 0.61 11.38
C SER A 287 3.47 0.00 12.68
N LEU A 288 3.15 -1.27 12.94
CA LEU A 288 3.66 -1.99 14.11
C LEU A 288 5.19 -2.11 14.07
N ALA A 289 5.78 -2.43 12.91
CA ALA A 289 7.22 -2.53 12.75
C ALA A 289 7.93 -1.18 13.03
N VAL A 290 7.36 -0.08 12.53
CA VAL A 290 7.87 1.28 12.79
C VAL A 290 7.75 1.63 14.28
N ALA A 291 6.62 1.36 14.92
CA ALA A 291 6.42 1.61 16.35
C ALA A 291 7.43 0.84 17.22
N VAL A 292 7.63 -0.45 16.93
CA VAL A 292 8.64 -1.28 17.61
C VAL A 292 10.03 -0.72 17.41
N ASN A 293 10.40 -0.35 16.18
CA ASN A 293 11.72 0.19 15.89
C ASN A 293 11.98 1.52 16.61
N ASN A 294 10.99 2.40 16.64
CA ASN A 294 11.10 3.69 17.32
C ASN A 294 11.21 3.51 18.84
N LEU A 295 10.44 2.60 19.44
CA LEU A 295 10.57 2.24 20.85
C LEU A 295 11.96 1.69 21.17
N ILE A 296 12.53 0.88 20.28
CA ILE A 296 13.91 0.37 20.41
C ILE A 296 14.91 1.52 20.40
N ALA A 297 14.78 2.45 19.44
CA ALA A 297 15.65 3.62 19.37
C ALA A 297 15.56 4.48 20.65
N LEU A 298 14.35 4.66 21.18
CA LEU A 298 14.09 5.43 22.41
C LEU A 298 14.69 4.77 23.66
N LYS A 299 14.60 3.44 23.75
CA LYS A 299 15.16 2.67 24.87
C LYS A 299 16.68 2.51 24.79
N GLY A 300 17.25 2.54 23.58
CA GLY A 300 18.67 2.34 23.32
C GLY A 300 19.19 1.04 23.96
N SER A 301 20.26 1.15 24.74
CA SER A 301 20.92 -0.02 25.36
C SER A 301 20.27 -0.53 26.65
N LYS A 302 19.14 0.05 27.10
CA LYS A 302 18.50 -0.36 28.37
C LYS A 302 17.92 -1.77 28.32
N ASP A 303 17.34 -2.16 27.17
CA ASP A 303 16.59 -3.41 27.00
C ASP A 303 17.06 -4.20 25.77
N VAL A 304 18.38 -4.43 25.63
CA VAL A 304 18.98 -4.98 24.40
C VAL A 304 18.35 -6.32 23.99
N SER A 305 18.20 -7.26 24.92
CA SER A 305 17.66 -8.59 24.61
C SER A 305 16.20 -8.56 24.17
N ASP A 306 15.40 -7.66 24.75
CA ASP A 306 13.99 -7.51 24.38
C ASP A 306 13.86 -6.83 23.01
N GLY A 307 14.69 -5.82 22.73
CA GLY A 307 14.77 -5.20 21.41
C GLY A 307 15.15 -6.18 20.32
N LEU A 308 16.18 -7.01 20.53
CA LEU A 308 16.57 -8.06 19.60
C LEU A 308 15.43 -9.06 19.34
N ARG A 309 14.79 -9.54 20.41
CA ARG A 309 13.64 -10.47 20.31
C ARG A 309 12.47 -9.86 19.52
N LYS A 310 12.20 -8.56 19.69
CA LYS A 310 11.15 -7.86 18.95
C LYS A 310 11.50 -7.75 17.46
N LEU A 311 12.74 -7.41 17.12
CA LEU A 311 13.19 -7.36 15.73
C LEU A 311 13.17 -8.74 15.08
N ASP A 312 13.54 -9.80 15.80
CA ASP A 312 13.53 -11.17 15.27
C ASP A 312 12.12 -11.64 14.85
N ARG A 313 11.04 -11.02 15.35
CA ARG A 313 9.66 -11.28 14.88
C ARG A 313 9.37 -10.72 13.48
N MET A 314 10.14 -9.73 13.04
CA MET A 314 10.04 -9.13 11.70
C MET A 314 10.92 -9.87 10.68
N LYS A 315 11.66 -10.88 11.13
CA LYS A 315 12.63 -11.60 10.32
C LYS A 315 11.93 -12.62 9.43
N ASP A 316 12.38 -12.71 8.19
CA ASP A 316 12.12 -13.85 7.31
C ASP A 316 12.64 -15.15 7.95
N GLN A 317 11.74 -16.12 8.13
CA GLN A 317 12.01 -17.38 8.82
C GLN A 317 12.98 -18.27 8.03
N ASP A 318 13.01 -18.14 6.70
CA ASP A 318 13.85 -18.96 5.82
C ASP A 318 15.28 -18.42 5.70
N SER A 319 15.52 -17.18 6.14
CA SER A 319 16.83 -16.53 6.04
C SER A 319 17.70 -16.82 7.26
N GLN A 320 18.95 -17.25 7.05
CA GLN A 320 19.93 -17.41 8.13
C GLN A 320 20.34 -16.06 8.71
N ILE A 321 20.62 -15.09 7.83
CA ILE A 321 20.93 -13.70 8.19
C ILE A 321 19.63 -12.94 8.45
N PHE A 322 19.67 -11.91 9.29
CA PHE A 322 18.51 -11.03 9.47
C PHE A 322 18.12 -10.39 8.14
N LYS A 323 16.92 -10.70 7.66
CA LYS A 323 16.24 -10.06 6.54
C LYS A 323 14.79 -9.84 6.94
N LEU A 324 14.22 -8.70 6.57
CA LEU A 324 12.80 -8.44 6.79
C LEU A 324 11.93 -9.47 6.06
N SER A 325 10.78 -9.80 6.65
CA SER A 325 9.76 -10.63 5.98
C SER A 325 9.38 -10.02 4.62
N GLN A 326 8.99 -10.84 3.65
CA GLN A 326 8.62 -10.36 2.32
C GLN A 326 7.48 -9.32 2.38
N ALA A 327 6.54 -9.47 3.32
CA ALA A 327 5.44 -8.54 3.53
C ALA A 327 5.93 -7.16 4.01
N LEU A 328 6.83 -7.12 4.99
CA LEU A 328 7.44 -5.89 5.48
C LEU A 328 8.37 -5.25 4.46
N ASP A 329 9.14 -6.07 3.74
CA ASP A 329 10.04 -5.57 2.70
C ASP A 329 9.26 -4.92 1.55
N ALA A 330 8.06 -5.42 1.21
CA ALA A 330 7.23 -4.80 0.18
C ALA A 330 6.57 -3.47 0.62
N LYS A 331 6.26 -3.30 1.91
CA LYS A 331 5.47 -2.16 2.42
C LYS A 331 6.30 -1.02 3.01
N LEU A 332 7.43 -1.34 3.65
CA LEU A 332 8.24 -0.32 4.33
C LEU A 332 9.03 0.51 3.32
N SER A 333 9.11 1.83 3.58
CA SER A 333 10.01 2.72 2.85
C SER A 333 11.48 2.36 3.08
N GLN A 334 12.37 2.74 2.16
CA GLN A 334 13.81 2.47 2.31
C GLN A 334 14.39 3.07 3.60
N LYS A 335 13.92 4.25 4.01
CA LYS A 335 14.33 4.88 5.28
C LYS A 335 13.91 4.05 6.50
N HIS A 336 12.69 3.51 6.51
CA HIS A 336 12.23 2.64 7.60
C HIS A 336 13.03 1.35 7.65
N LYS A 337 13.28 0.70 6.49
CA LYS A 337 14.10 -0.51 6.43
C LYS A 337 15.50 -0.24 6.96
N GLU A 338 16.15 0.79 6.47
CA GLU A 338 17.49 1.19 6.89
C GLU A 338 17.57 1.43 8.40
N ALA A 339 16.61 2.15 8.97
CA ALA A 339 16.56 2.39 10.41
C ALA A 339 16.41 1.09 11.22
N ILE A 340 15.58 0.14 10.76
CA ILE A 340 15.42 -1.17 11.40
C ILE A 340 16.73 -1.96 11.38
N TYR A 341 17.37 -2.04 10.21
CA TYR A 341 18.66 -2.73 10.07
C TYR A 341 19.75 -2.06 10.92
N ALA A 342 19.82 -0.73 10.94
CA ALA A 342 20.78 0.02 11.75
C ALA A 342 20.57 -0.27 13.25
N ASN A 343 19.33 -0.18 13.75
CA ASN A 343 19.02 -0.49 15.14
C ASN A 343 19.34 -1.96 15.47
N ARG A 344 19.09 -2.90 14.56
CA ARG A 344 19.48 -4.31 14.75
C ARG A 344 20.99 -4.47 14.93
N VAL A 345 21.80 -3.80 14.10
CA VAL A 345 23.27 -3.82 14.21
C VAL A 345 23.72 -3.19 15.52
N LEU A 346 23.20 -2.02 15.90
CA LEU A 346 23.56 -1.35 17.15
C LEU A 346 23.25 -2.23 18.37
N LEU A 347 22.08 -2.88 18.38
CA LEU A 347 21.73 -3.83 19.44
C LEU A 347 22.66 -5.06 19.46
N LEU A 348 23.10 -5.59 18.31
CA LEU A 348 24.10 -6.66 18.25
C LEU A 348 25.43 -6.24 18.87
N LEU A 349 25.88 -5.01 18.55
CA LEU A 349 27.10 -4.46 19.11
C LEU A 349 26.99 -4.30 20.64
N HIS A 350 25.88 -3.80 21.15
CA HIS A 350 25.62 -3.73 22.59
C HIS A 350 25.52 -5.12 23.25
N ALA A 351 24.99 -6.12 22.55
CA ALA A 351 24.95 -7.52 22.99
C ALA A 351 26.28 -8.27 22.84
N ASN A 352 27.35 -7.60 22.36
CA ASN A 352 28.65 -8.19 22.06
C ASN A 352 28.60 -9.35 21.03
N LYS A 353 27.60 -9.35 20.14
CA LYS A 353 27.43 -10.32 19.05
C LYS A 353 28.08 -9.82 17.76
N ILE A 354 29.41 -9.61 17.82
CA ILE A 354 30.17 -8.88 16.78
C ILE A 354 30.15 -9.60 15.42
N ASP A 355 30.20 -10.93 15.39
CA ASP A 355 30.19 -11.69 14.14
C ASP A 355 28.87 -11.52 13.37
N GLN A 356 27.73 -11.57 14.07
CA GLN A 356 26.42 -11.31 13.48
C GLN A 356 26.30 -9.86 12.99
N ALA A 357 26.87 -8.90 13.74
CA ALA A 357 26.88 -7.50 13.33
C ALA A 357 27.69 -7.29 12.05
N ARG A 358 28.87 -7.92 11.96
CA ARG A 358 29.75 -7.87 10.79
C ARG A 358 29.09 -8.47 9.56
N GLU A 359 28.49 -9.64 9.70
CA GLU A 359 27.78 -10.34 8.62
C GLU A 359 26.60 -9.51 8.12
N LEU A 360 25.80 -8.94 9.03
CA LEU A 360 24.68 -8.08 8.66
C LEU A 360 25.15 -6.81 7.95
N CYS A 361 26.16 -6.10 8.47
CA CYS A 361 26.72 -4.91 7.84
C CYS A 361 27.20 -5.16 6.40
N ALA A 362 27.83 -6.31 6.13
CA ALA A 362 28.29 -6.67 4.79
C ALA A 362 27.12 -6.78 3.79
N ALA A 363 25.95 -7.25 4.24
CA ALA A 363 24.76 -7.28 3.40
C ALA A 363 24.14 -5.89 3.17
N LEU A 364 24.27 -4.96 4.14
CA LEU A 364 23.66 -3.63 4.06
C LEU A 364 24.23 -2.75 2.95
N THR A 365 25.50 -2.91 2.58
CA THR A 365 26.12 -2.14 1.49
C THR A 365 25.44 -2.41 0.14
N GLY A 366 24.96 -3.64 -0.09
CA GLY A 366 24.20 -3.98 -1.29
C GLY A 366 22.74 -3.52 -1.25
N LEU A 367 22.14 -3.48 -0.05
CA LEU A 367 20.75 -3.07 0.15
C LEU A 367 20.57 -1.54 0.10
N PHE A 368 21.56 -0.78 0.57
CA PHE A 368 21.51 0.68 0.70
C PHE A 368 22.77 1.34 0.10
N PRO A 369 23.03 1.20 -1.21
CA PRO A 369 24.29 1.63 -1.84
C PRO A 369 24.53 3.16 -1.81
N GLU A 370 23.45 3.95 -1.74
CA GLU A 370 23.47 5.42 -1.74
C GLU A 370 23.47 6.04 -0.33
N SER A 371 23.48 5.19 0.70
CA SER A 371 23.54 5.63 2.09
C SER A 371 24.94 5.51 2.68
N VAL A 372 25.25 6.43 3.60
CA VAL A 372 26.46 6.38 4.43
C VAL A 372 26.29 5.42 5.62
N MET A 373 25.05 5.10 6.02
CA MET A 373 24.77 4.32 7.23
C MET A 373 25.44 2.94 7.25
N PRO A 374 25.42 2.13 6.17
CA PRO A 374 26.12 0.85 6.17
C PRO A 374 27.62 0.99 6.50
N THR A 375 28.27 2.01 5.95
CA THR A 375 29.68 2.31 6.17
C THR A 375 29.95 2.76 7.61
N LEU A 376 29.10 3.63 8.16
CA LEU A 376 29.19 4.07 9.56
C LEU A 376 29.03 2.90 10.55
N LEU A 377 28.11 1.98 10.27
CA LEU A 377 27.90 0.77 11.05
C LEU A 377 29.09 -0.20 10.93
N GLN A 378 29.64 -0.37 9.74
CA GLN A 378 30.83 -1.20 9.52
C GLN A 378 32.05 -0.62 10.24
N ALA A 379 32.24 0.69 10.22
CA ALA A 379 33.27 1.37 11.01
C ALA A 379 33.06 1.13 12.52
N SER A 380 31.81 1.20 12.99
CA SER A 380 31.46 0.90 14.39
C SER A 380 31.81 -0.54 14.78
N VAL A 381 31.58 -1.52 13.91
CA VAL A 381 32.00 -2.91 14.09
C VAL A 381 33.52 -3.01 14.18
N LEU A 382 34.27 -2.37 13.28
CA LEU A 382 35.74 -2.38 13.26
C LEU A 382 36.35 -1.77 14.54
N VAL A 383 35.77 -0.68 15.05
CA VAL A 383 36.19 -0.09 16.32
C VAL A 383 35.97 -1.07 17.48
N ARG A 384 34.82 -1.76 17.51
CA ARG A 384 34.52 -2.79 18.53
C ARG A 384 35.46 -4.00 18.44
N GLU A 385 36.09 -4.23 17.28
CA GLU A 385 37.13 -5.24 17.06
C GLU A 385 38.56 -4.75 17.36
N ASN A 386 38.73 -3.54 17.89
CA ASN A 386 40.04 -2.89 18.07
C ASN A 386 40.81 -2.64 16.76
N LYS A 387 40.11 -2.47 15.63
CA LYS A 387 40.68 -2.17 14.32
C LYS A 387 40.44 -0.71 13.92
N ALA A 388 40.71 0.22 14.83
CA ALA A 388 40.41 1.65 14.64
C ALA A 388 41.05 2.25 13.38
N ALA A 389 42.30 1.91 13.05
CA ALA A 389 42.97 2.40 11.84
C ALA A 389 42.24 2.00 10.55
N LYS A 390 41.64 0.79 10.50
CA LYS A 390 40.84 0.36 9.35
C LYS A 390 39.48 1.05 9.30
N ALA A 391 38.91 1.38 10.45
CA ALA A 391 37.68 2.16 10.52
C ALA A 391 37.92 3.58 9.99
N GLU A 392 39.04 4.21 10.36
CA GLU A 392 39.43 5.54 9.86
C GLU A 392 39.66 5.54 8.35
N GLU A 393 40.38 4.54 7.82
CA GLU A 393 40.56 4.38 6.37
C GLU A 393 39.22 4.23 5.64
N LEU A 394 38.32 3.39 6.16
CA LEU A 394 36.99 3.18 5.59
C LEU A 394 36.15 4.46 5.60
N LEU A 395 36.19 5.23 6.69
CA LEU A 395 35.48 6.50 6.81
C LEU A 395 36.06 7.56 5.87
N GLY A 396 37.39 7.60 5.69
CA GLY A 396 38.04 8.47 4.71
C GLY A 396 37.57 8.19 3.28
N GLN A 397 37.54 6.91 2.88
CA GLN A 397 37.00 6.51 1.57
C GLN A 397 35.51 6.87 1.41
N CYS A 398 34.73 6.78 2.50
CA CYS A 398 33.33 7.18 2.51
C CYS A 398 33.17 8.69 2.29
N ALA A 399 34.04 9.50 2.90
CA ALA A 399 34.01 10.95 2.76
C ALA A 399 34.32 11.37 1.32
N ASP A 400 35.31 10.73 0.69
CA ASP A 400 35.62 10.96 -0.72
C ASP A 400 34.46 10.59 -1.65
N LYS A 401 33.72 9.51 -1.32
CA LYS A 401 32.57 9.05 -2.10
C LYS A 401 31.32 9.92 -1.91
N PHE A 402 31.13 10.51 -0.73
CA PHE A 402 29.98 11.37 -0.41
C PHE A 402 30.42 12.72 0.17
N PRO A 403 31.03 13.62 -0.64
CA PRO A 403 31.60 14.88 -0.15
C PRO A 403 30.56 15.77 0.54
N GLU A 404 29.30 15.71 0.08
CA GLU A 404 28.21 16.54 0.60
C GLU A 404 27.58 16.00 1.89
N LYS A 405 27.96 14.78 2.31
CA LYS A 405 27.52 14.13 3.56
C LYS A 405 28.69 13.94 4.55
N SER A 406 29.85 14.52 4.26
CA SER A 406 31.11 14.38 5.00
C SER A 406 31.24 15.35 6.16
#